data_AF-A0A1Y2U530-F1
#
_entry.id   AF-A0A1Y2U530-F1
#
_cell.length_a   1.000
_cell.length_b   1.000
_cell.length_c   1.000
_cell.angle_alpha   90.00
_cell.angle_beta   90.00
_cell.angle_gamma   90.00
#
_symmetry.space_group_name_H-M   'P 1'
#
loop_
_entity.id
_entity.type
_entity.pdbx_description
1 polymer ?
#
loop_
_entity_poly.entity_id
_entity_poly.type
_entity_poly.pdbx_seq_one_letter_code
_entity_poly.pdbx_strand_id
1 'polypeptide(L)'
;MTDDLEYFKGKHEERLEEIEETLLELSSMKSSINRKKDDGDDSHDDELERIEELITSIEEEKEGILLELKDIEEEIEKLEAAESEDESEEDSEEERERERERGKGKKERGRRKTKKWRTSNDP
;
A
#
# COMPACT_ATOMS: atom_id res chain seq x y z
N MET A 1 9.71 0.66 -8.47
CA MET A 1 8.49 0.46 -9.29
C MET A 1 7.30 1.27 -8.76
N THR A 2 7.35 1.72 -7.51
CA THR A 2 6.35 2.60 -6.88
C THR A 2 6.40 4.05 -7.37
N ASP A 3 7.54 4.52 -7.92
CA ASP A 3 7.71 5.90 -8.41
C ASP A 3 6.62 6.35 -9.40
N ASP A 4 6.19 5.45 -10.31
CA ASP A 4 5.13 5.75 -11.27
C ASP A 4 3.75 5.87 -10.57
N LEU A 5 3.49 5.01 -9.58
CA LEU A 5 2.25 5.03 -8.78
C LEU A 5 2.18 6.29 -7.90
N GLU A 6 3.29 6.69 -7.30
CA GLU A 6 3.40 7.95 -6.55
C GLU A 6 3.15 9.17 -7.44
N TYR A 7 3.65 9.16 -8.69
CA TYR A 7 3.36 10.22 -9.65
C TYR A 7 1.87 10.30 -10.01
N PHE A 8 1.22 9.16 -10.26
CA PHE A 8 -0.22 9.12 -10.52
C PHE A 8 -1.02 9.58 -9.30
N LYS A 9 -0.65 9.13 -8.10
CA LYS A 9 -1.23 9.60 -6.85
C LYS A 9 -1.19 11.12 -6.75
N GLY A 10 -0.03 11.73 -6.96
CA GLY A 10 0.13 13.18 -6.92
C GLY A 10 -0.75 13.93 -7.94
N LYS A 11 -0.96 13.37 -9.14
CA LYS A 11 -1.90 13.96 -10.11
C LYS A 11 -3.36 13.89 -9.67
N HIS A 12 -3.76 12.78 -9.07
CA HIS A 12 -5.12 12.62 -8.57
C HIS A 12 -5.37 13.54 -7.37
N GLU A 13 -4.37 13.75 -6.52
CA GLU A 13 -4.42 14.76 -5.45
C GLU A 13 -4.55 16.18 -6.00
N GLU A 14 -3.74 16.57 -7.00
CA GLU A 14 -3.86 17.87 -7.68
C GLU A 14 -5.26 18.06 -8.29
N ARG A 15 -5.80 17.02 -8.94
CA ARG A 15 -7.16 17.05 -9.51
C ARG A 15 -8.24 17.20 -8.43
N LEU A 16 -8.06 16.58 -7.26
CA LEU A 16 -8.99 16.75 -6.14
C LEU A 16 -8.99 18.19 -5.62
N GLU A 17 -7.83 18.83 -5.53
CA GLU A 17 -7.74 20.23 -5.12
C GLU A 17 -8.50 21.15 -6.10
N GLU A 18 -8.34 20.94 -7.41
CA GLU A 18 -9.11 21.66 -8.44
C GLU A 18 -10.62 21.46 -8.30
N ILE A 19 -11.05 20.22 -8.06
CA ILE A 19 -12.46 19.88 -7.85
C ILE A 19 -13.01 20.59 -6.62
N GLU A 20 -12.27 20.62 -5.51
CA GLU A 20 -12.69 21.29 -4.29
C GLU A 20 -12.83 22.81 -4.47
N GLU A 21 -11.90 23.45 -5.19
CA GLU A 21 -12.02 24.86 -5.56
C GLU A 21 -13.27 25.11 -6.41
N THR A 22 -13.52 24.25 -7.40
CA THR A 22 -14.67 24.36 -8.31
C THR A 22 -16.00 24.21 -7.56
N LEU A 23 -16.10 23.23 -6.65
CA LEU A 23 -17.28 23.02 -5.80
C LEU A 23 -17.55 24.20 -4.87
N LEU A 24 -16.49 24.82 -4.33
CA LEU A 24 -16.60 26.01 -3.49
C LEU A 24 -17.15 27.20 -4.29
N GLU A 25 -16.66 27.39 -5.52
CA GLU A 25 -17.15 28.45 -6.41
C GLU A 25 -18.62 28.23 -6.77
N LEU A 26 -19.01 27.03 -7.21
CA LEU A 26 -20.39 26.69 -7.55
C LEU A 26 -21.34 26.86 -6.35
N SER A 27 -20.89 26.47 -5.15
CA SER A 27 -21.64 26.67 -3.91
C SER A 27 -21.84 28.17 -3.60
N SER A 28 -20.83 28.99 -3.86
CA SER A 28 -20.92 30.46 -3.72
C SER A 28 -21.90 31.06 -4.74
N MET A 29 -21.86 30.60 -5.99
CA MET A 29 -22.81 31.02 -7.03
C MET A 29 -24.25 30.65 -6.64
N LYS A 30 -24.48 29.40 -6.22
CA LYS A 30 -25.78 28.91 -5.73
C LYS A 30 -26.29 29.77 -4.57
N SER A 31 -25.44 30.07 -3.58
CA SER A 31 -25.81 30.92 -2.44
C SER A 31 -26.18 32.34 -2.90
N SER A 32 -25.45 32.89 -3.86
CA SER A 32 -25.68 34.22 -4.41
C SER A 32 -27.01 34.31 -5.16
N ILE A 33 -27.39 33.27 -5.90
CA ILE A 33 -28.69 33.18 -6.58
C ILE A 33 -29.81 33.04 -5.55
N ASN A 34 -29.66 32.15 -4.57
CA ASN A 34 -30.65 31.96 -3.49
C ASN A 34 -30.91 33.24 -2.69
N ARG A 35 -29.93 34.14 -2.54
CA ARG A 35 -30.14 35.45 -1.90
C ARG A 35 -30.94 36.45 -2.73
N LYS A 36 -30.94 36.29 -4.05
CA LYS A 36 -31.69 37.15 -4.98
C LYS A 36 -33.11 36.64 -5.21
N LYS A 37 -33.36 35.36 -4.90
CA LYS A 37 -34.67 34.72 -4.98
C LYS A 37 -35.61 35.34 -3.93
N ASP A 38 -36.71 35.91 -4.38
CA ASP A 38 -37.81 36.41 -3.55
C ASP A 38 -38.98 35.41 -3.60
N ASP A 39 -39.88 35.44 -2.62
CA ASP A 39 -41.02 34.51 -2.57
C ASP A 39 -41.95 34.73 -3.79
N GLY A 40 -41.83 33.86 -4.79
CA GLY A 40 -42.60 33.90 -6.05
C GLY A 40 -41.79 34.24 -7.31
N ASP A 41 -40.46 34.35 -7.20
CA ASP A 41 -39.55 34.53 -8.35
C ASP A 41 -38.92 33.20 -8.79
N ASP A 42 -39.57 32.54 -9.75
CA ASP A 42 -39.10 31.30 -10.37
C ASP A 42 -38.06 31.55 -11.50
N SER A 43 -37.69 32.81 -11.77
CA SER A 43 -36.81 33.16 -12.90
C SER A 43 -35.39 32.59 -12.81
N HIS A 44 -35.00 32.15 -11.60
CA HIS A 44 -33.69 31.58 -11.29
C HIS A 44 -33.71 30.07 -11.05
N ASP A 45 -34.85 29.39 -11.17
CA ASP A 45 -34.97 27.97 -10.87
C ASP A 45 -34.18 27.11 -11.85
N ASP A 46 -34.27 27.40 -13.15
CA ASP A 46 -33.50 26.71 -14.19
C ASP A 46 -31.98 26.87 -13.99
N GLU A 47 -31.54 28.02 -13.46
CA GLU A 47 -30.13 28.29 -13.20
C GLU A 47 -29.63 27.52 -11.97
N LEU A 48 -30.45 27.46 -10.92
CA LEU A 48 -30.17 26.66 -9.72
C LEU A 48 -30.11 25.16 -10.04
N GLU A 49 -31.05 24.65 -10.82
CA GLU A 49 -31.09 23.24 -11.25
C GLU A 49 -29.81 22.87 -11.99
N ARG A 50 -29.37 23.69 -12.96
CA ARG A 50 -28.10 23.46 -13.67
C ARG A 50 -26.88 23.46 -12.76
N ILE A 51 -26.83 24.37 -11.79
CA ILE A 51 -25.72 24.41 -10.83
C ILE A 51 -25.75 23.17 -9.94
N GLU A 52 -26.93 22.70 -9.53
CA GLU A 52 -27.08 21.46 -8.75
C GLU A 52 -26.63 20.23 -9.55
N GLU A 53 -27.04 20.10 -10.82
CA GLU A 53 -26.59 19.03 -11.71
C GLU A 53 -25.06 19.04 -11.88
N LEU A 54 -24.46 20.23 -12.04
CA LEU A 54 -23.01 20.38 -12.13
C LEU A 54 -22.30 19.98 -10.84
N ILE A 55 -22.82 20.41 -9.68
CA ILE A 55 -22.29 20.01 -8.37
C ILE A 55 -22.34 18.50 -8.23
N THR A 56 -23.48 17.87 -8.52
CA THR A 56 -23.62 16.40 -8.43
C THR A 56 -22.65 15.69 -9.37
N SER A 57 -22.52 16.12 -10.61
CA SER A 57 -21.57 15.52 -11.57
C SER A 57 -20.11 15.64 -11.10
N ILE A 58 -19.74 16.76 -10.49
CA ILE A 58 -18.38 16.97 -9.97
C ILE A 58 -18.15 16.16 -8.69
N GLU A 59 -19.17 16.02 -7.83
CA GLU A 59 -19.11 15.15 -6.65
C GLU A 59 -18.93 13.66 -7.03
N GLU A 60 -19.59 13.20 -8.10
CA GLU A 60 -19.37 11.85 -8.65
C GLU A 60 -17.94 11.66 -9.18
N GLU A 61 -17.39 12.66 -9.89
CA GLU A 61 -15.98 12.65 -10.32
C GLU A 61 -15.03 12.57 -9.11
N LYS A 62 -15.30 13.37 -8.07
CA LYS A 62 -14.54 13.36 -6.81
C LYS A 62 -14.52 11.98 -6.18
N GLU A 63 -15.67 11.33 -6.07
CA GLU A 63 -15.78 9.99 -5.50
C GLU A 63 -14.97 8.96 -6.31
N GLY A 64 -15.03 9.04 -7.64
CA GLY A 64 -14.23 8.19 -8.52
C GLY A 64 -12.73 8.33 -8.28
N ILE A 65 -12.22 9.56 -8.20
CA ILE A 65 -10.80 9.81 -7.93
C ILE A 65 -10.37 9.32 -6.54
N LEU A 66 -11.24 9.47 -5.52
CA LEU A 66 -10.95 8.95 -4.17
C LEU A 66 -10.83 7.42 -4.15
N LEU A 67 -11.64 6.72 -4.95
CA LEU A 67 -11.52 5.27 -5.09
C LEU A 67 -10.21 4.89 -5.78
N GLU A 68 -9.84 5.57 -6.87
CA GLU A 68 -8.58 5.33 -7.59
C GLU A 68 -7.36 5.57 -6.69
N LEU A 69 -7.36 6.64 -5.89
CA LEU A 69 -6.30 6.91 -4.92
C LEU A 69 -6.15 5.80 -3.89
N LYS A 70 -7.27 5.28 -3.37
CA LYS A 70 -7.26 4.18 -2.42
C LYS A 70 -6.68 2.91 -3.04
N ASP A 71 -7.04 2.61 -4.29
CA ASP A 71 -6.51 1.45 -5.01
C ASP A 71 -4.99 1.60 -5.24
N ILE A 72 -4.52 2.80 -5.59
CA ILE A 72 -3.08 3.10 -5.73
C ILE A 72 -2.35 2.92 -4.40
N GLU A 73 -2.90 3.42 -3.29
CA GLU A 73 -2.31 3.27 -1.96
C GLU A 73 -2.20 1.79 -1.54
N GLU A 74 -3.23 0.99 -1.79
CA GLU A 74 -3.21 -0.45 -1.50
C GLU A 74 -2.16 -1.19 -2.36
N GLU A 75 -1.99 -0.79 -3.62
CA GLU A 75 -0.99 -1.40 -4.50
C GLU A 75 0.44 -1.04 -4.09
N ILE A 76 0.69 0.22 -3.67
CA ILE A 76 1.99 0.62 -3.12
C ILE A 76 2.31 -0.21 -1.87
N GLU A 77 1.36 -0.35 -0.93
CA GLU A 77 1.56 -1.13 0.29
C GLU A 77 1.91 -2.61 -0.02
N LYS A 78 1.26 -3.22 -1.01
CA LYS A 78 1.57 -4.59 -1.44
C LYS A 78 2.98 -4.71 -2.03
N LEU A 79 3.39 -3.75 -2.85
CA LEU A 79 4.72 -3.76 -3.47
C LEU A 79 5.82 -3.55 -2.41
N GLU A 80 5.63 -2.63 -1.48
CA GLU A 80 6.55 -2.42 -0.35
C GLU A 80 6.65 -3.66 0.55
N ALA A 81 5.53 -4.31 0.84
CA ALA A 81 5.52 -5.55 1.60
C ALA A 81 6.28 -6.68 0.88
N ALA A 82 6.07 -6.82 -0.43
CA ALA A 82 6.76 -7.83 -1.24
C ALA A 82 8.28 -7.60 -1.32
N GLU A 83 8.73 -6.34 -1.43
CA GLU A 83 10.16 -6.01 -1.36
C GLU A 83 10.77 -6.34 0.02
N SER A 84 10.00 -6.17 1.11
CA SER A 84 10.48 -6.46 2.46
C SER A 84 10.61 -7.95 2.81
N GLU A 85 9.84 -8.83 2.16
CA GLU A 85 9.91 -10.28 2.39
C GLU A 85 11.15 -10.92 1.73
N ASP A 86 11.61 -10.41 0.58
CA ASP A 86 12.75 -10.93 -0.20
C ASP A 86 14.11 -10.63 0.47
N GLU A 87 14.24 -9.54 1.26
CA GLU A 87 15.46 -9.26 2.04
C GLU A 87 15.64 -10.17 3.27
N SER A 88 14.64 -10.99 3.62
CA SER A 88 14.71 -11.88 4.80
C SER A 88 15.21 -13.30 4.48
N GLU A 89 15.33 -13.68 3.21
CA GLU A 89 15.85 -15.00 2.82
C GLU A 89 17.40 -15.06 2.76
N GLU A 90 18.11 -13.96 2.47
CA GLU A 90 19.58 -13.96 2.34
C GLU A 90 20.35 -14.12 3.68
N ASP A 91 19.84 -13.62 4.81
CA ASP A 91 20.54 -13.72 6.11
C ASP A 91 20.42 -15.13 6.75
N SER A 92 19.45 -15.92 6.30
CA SER A 92 19.18 -17.25 6.87
C SER A 92 20.00 -18.38 6.23
N GLU A 93 20.55 -18.18 5.02
CA GLU A 93 21.48 -19.11 4.40
C GLU A 93 22.90 -18.97 4.96
N GLU A 94 23.35 -17.74 5.24
CA GLU A 94 24.71 -17.49 5.75
C GLU A 94 24.89 -18.03 7.18
N GLU A 95 23.86 -17.95 8.04
CA GLU A 95 23.92 -18.52 9.40
C GLU A 95 23.90 -20.07 9.38
N ARG A 96 23.13 -20.68 8.46
CA ARG A 96 23.08 -22.14 8.28
C ARG A 96 24.39 -22.72 7.74
N GLU A 97 25.13 -21.99 6.93
CA GLU A 97 26.44 -22.44 6.45
C GLU A 97 27.50 -22.40 7.57
N ARG A 98 27.50 -21.36 8.40
CA ARG A 98 28.40 -21.23 9.57
C ARG A 98 28.17 -22.33 10.61
N GLU A 99 26.94 -22.82 10.81
CA GLU A 99 26.68 -23.97 11.69
C GLU A 99 27.18 -25.31 11.10
N ARG A 100 27.06 -25.52 9.79
CA ARG A 100 27.50 -26.76 9.13
C ARG A 100 29.02 -26.92 9.14
N GLU A 101 29.78 -25.82 9.13
CA GLU A 101 31.25 -25.87 9.27
C GLU A 101 31.68 -26.22 10.71
N ARG A 102 31.03 -25.65 11.73
CA ARG A 102 31.35 -25.91 13.14
C ARG A 102 31.01 -27.35 13.58
N GLY A 103 30.04 -28.00 12.94
CA GLY A 103 29.64 -29.38 13.23
C GLY A 103 30.62 -30.48 12.75
N LYS A 104 31.48 -30.19 11.76
CA LYS A 104 32.36 -31.21 11.16
C LYS A 104 33.70 -31.41 11.89
N GLY A 105 34.09 -30.50 12.79
CA GLY A 105 35.39 -30.57 13.51
C GLY A 105 35.45 -31.48 14.75
N LYS A 106 34.33 -32.00 15.27
CA LYS A 106 34.30 -32.73 16.57
C LYS A 106 34.21 -34.26 16.48
N LYS A 107 34.05 -34.87 15.30
CA LYS A 107 33.86 -36.33 15.17
C LYS A 107 35.14 -37.17 14.96
N GLU A 108 36.33 -36.57 14.92
CA GLU A 108 37.58 -37.28 14.59
C GLU A 108 38.56 -37.46 15.76
N ARG A 109 38.08 -37.56 17.01
CA ARG A 109 38.97 -37.79 18.16
C ARG A 109 38.36 -38.67 19.26
N GLY A 110 37.69 -39.77 18.88
CA GLY A 110 37.05 -40.67 19.86
C GLY A 110 37.14 -42.17 19.59
N ARG A 111 37.89 -42.61 18.57
CA ARG A 111 37.96 -44.03 18.15
C ARG A 111 39.37 -44.60 18.21
N ARG A 112 40.05 -44.52 19.35
CA ARG A 112 41.22 -45.37 19.61
C ARG A 112 41.22 -45.89 21.04
N LYS A 113 41.35 -47.21 21.14
CA LYS A 113 41.45 -48.06 22.35
C LYS A 113 40.06 -48.34 22.93
N THR A 114 39.51 -49.53 22.73
CA THR A 114 39.87 -50.72 23.51
C THR A 114 39.72 -52.02 22.70
N LYS A 115 40.84 -52.68 22.42
CA LYS A 115 40.87 -54.10 22.07
C LYS A 115 41.86 -54.75 23.03
N LYS A 116 41.36 -55.33 24.13
CA LYS A 116 42.17 -56.14 25.04
C LYS A 116 41.46 -57.46 25.34
N TRP A 117 41.81 -58.44 24.51
CA TRP A 117 42.03 -59.86 24.78
C TRP A 117 41.03 -60.61 25.68
N ARG A 118 40.24 -61.46 25.01
CA ARG A 118 39.59 -62.64 25.59
C ARG A 118 40.19 -63.85 24.86
N THR A 119 41.12 -64.54 25.52
CA THR A 119 41.74 -65.83 25.16
C THR A 119 42.27 -66.38 26.48
N SER A 120 42.04 -67.59 26.95
CA SER A 120 41.21 -68.72 26.52
C SER A 120 41.00 -69.55 27.80
N ASN A 121 39.85 -70.21 27.90
CA ASN A 121 39.74 -71.40 28.73
C ASN A 121 40.62 -72.49 28.11
N ASP A 122 41.40 -73.19 28.92
CA ASP A 122 41.71 -74.62 28.74
C ASP A 122 42.00 -75.24 30.12
N PRO A 123 41.75 -76.55 30.30
CA PRO A 123 41.17 -77.19 31.50
C PRO A 123 42.10 -77.43 32.69
#